data_AF-A0A6V7JNP1-F1
#
_entry.id   AF-A0A6V7JNP1-F1
#
_cell.length_a   1.000
_cell.length_b   1.000
_cell.length_c   1.000
_cell.angle_alpha   90.00
_cell.angle_beta   90.00
_cell.angle_gamma   90.00
#
_symmetry.space_group_name_H-M   'P 1'
#
loop_
_entity.id
_entity.type
_entity.pdbx_description
1 polymer ?
#
loop_
_entity_poly.entity_id
_entity_poly.type
_entity_poly.pdbx_seq_one_letter_code
_entity_poly.pdbx_strand_id
1 'polypeptide(L)' 'MARFIATVKAIITRLVFASHGFIAIWQVTTFKKDPIYWYLSSPIILLFFEGIFTLTIKENQEWK' A
#
# COMPACT_ATOMS: atom_id res chain seq x y z
N MET A 1 -15.13 -19.09 -7.15
CA MET A 1 -15.00 -18.79 -5.70
C MET A 1 -13.55 -18.55 -5.26
N ALA A 2 -12.60 -19.47 -5.51
CA ALA A 2 -11.23 -19.38 -4.98
C ALA A 2 -10.40 -18.15 -5.44
N ARG A 3 -10.56 -17.69 -6.68
CA ARG A 3 -9.82 -16.54 -7.23
C ARG A 3 -10.23 -15.19 -6.60
N PHE A 4 -11.51 -15.03 -6.26
CA PHE A 4 -12.00 -13.81 -5.62
C PHE A 4 -11.42 -13.66 -4.21
N ILE A 5 -11.40 -14.77 -3.45
CA ILE A 5 -10.81 -14.82 -2.10
C ILE A 5 -9.30 -14.52 -2.17
N ALA A 6 -8.58 -15.02 -3.18
CA ALA A 6 -7.17 -14.72 -3.37
C ALA A 6 -6.93 -13.23 -3.65
N THR A 7 -7.82 -12.59 -4.41
CA THR A 7 -7.74 -11.16 -4.73
C THR A 7 -8.05 -10.30 -3.51
N VAL A 8 -9.12 -10.60 -2.78
CA VAL A 8 -9.47 -9.91 -1.52
C VAL A 8 -8.35 -10.05 -0.49
N LYS A 9 -7.80 -11.26 -0.34
CA LYS A 9 -6.68 -11.50 0.59
C LYS A 9 -5.44 -10.69 0.21
N ALA A 10 -5.14 -10.56 -1.09
CA ALA A 10 -4.04 -9.73 -1.58
C ALA A 10 -4.28 -8.21 -1.39
N ILE A 11 -5.54 -7.77 -1.45
CA ILE A 11 -5.91 -6.37 -1.17
C ILE A 11 -5.74 -6.08 0.33
N ILE A 12 -6.22 -6.97 1.20
CA ILE A 12 -6.14 -6.81 2.66
C ILE A 12 -4.68 -6.71 3.11
N THR A 13 -3.79 -7.58 2.61
CA THR A 13 -2.37 -7.52 3.00
C THR A 13 -1.73 -6.20 2.60
N ARG A 14 -2.09 -5.64 1.44
CA ARG A 14 -1.59 -4.33 0.96
C ARG A 14 -2.14 -3.17 1.79
N LEU A 15 -3.42 -3.20 2.16
CA LEU A 15 -4.03 -2.21 3.06
C LEU A 15 -3.37 -2.21 4.44
N VAL A 16 -3.15 -3.39 5.02
CA VAL A 16 -2.48 -3.51 6.33
C VAL A 16 -1.05 -2.97 6.26
N PHE A 17 -0.32 -3.27 5.19
CA PHE A 17 1.05 -2.78 5.00
C PHE A 17 1.10 -1.26 4.81
N ALA A 18 0.17 -0.69 4.04
CA ALA A 18 0.05 0.76 3.85
C ALA A 18 -0.29 1.48 5.16
N SER A 19 -1.28 0.99 5.90
CA SER A 19 -1.68 1.53 7.20
C SER A 19 -0.54 1.44 8.22
N HIS A 20 0.16 0.29 8.28
CA HIS A 20 1.28 0.11 9.19
C HIS A 20 2.41 1.09 8.88
N GLY A 21 2.79 1.22 7.60
CA GLY A 21 3.82 2.17 7.19
C GLY A 21 3.43 3.63 7.46
N PHE A 22 2.16 3.98 7.25
CA PHE A 22 1.66 5.33 7.58
C PHE A 22 1.75 5.62 9.09
N ILE A 23 1.33 4.68 9.93
CA ILE A 23 1.41 4.80 11.39
C ILE A 23 2.88 4.92 11.85
N ALA A 24 3.78 4.13 11.28
CA ALA A 24 5.22 4.21 11.60
C ALA A 24 5.81 5.59 11.28
N ILE A 25 5.43 6.17 10.14
CA ILE A 25 5.89 7.52 9.75
C ILE A 25 5.29 8.59 10.63
N TRP A 26 4.00 8.46 10.94
CA TRP A 26 3.35 9.39 11.86
C TRP A 26 4.00 9.35 13.25
N GLN A 27 4.34 8.16 13.73
CA GLN A 27 4.99 7.98 15.02
C GLN A 27 6.42 8.56 15.02
N VAL A 28 7.22 8.34 13.96
CA VAL A 28 8.59 8.90 13.89
C VAL A 28 8.60 10.43 13.70
N THR A 29 7.69 10.99 12.89
CA THR A 29 7.56 12.45 12.72
C THR A 29 7.13 13.12 14.02
N THR A 30 6.19 12.50 14.76
CA THR A 30 5.76 12.99 16.09
C THR A 30 6.88 12.94 17.12
N PHE A 31 7.66 11.84 17.15
CA PHE A 31 8.76 11.70 18.11
C PHE A 31 9.94 12.62 17.81
N LYS A 32 10.28 12.81 16.53
CA LYS A 32 11.41 13.63 16.11
C LYS A 32 11.07 15.12 16.02
N LYS A 33 9.79 15.50 16.00
CA LYS A 33 9.28 16.87 15.82
C LYS A 33 9.83 17.58 14.58
N ASP A 34 10.29 16.80 13.61
CA ASP A 34 10.85 17.31 12.36
C ASP A 34 9.98 16.82 11.19
N PRO A 35 9.36 17.73 10.43
CA PRO A 35 8.50 17.36 9.30
C PRO A 35 9.28 16.74 8.14
N ILE A 36 10.62 16.80 8.12
CA ILE A 36 11.44 16.19 7.06
C ILE A 36 11.23 14.67 6.97
N TYR A 37 10.88 14.02 8.08
CA TYR A 37 10.62 12.59 8.12
C TYR A 37 9.34 12.17 7.36
N TRP A 38 8.47 13.12 6.97
CA TRP A 38 7.39 12.83 6.04
C TRP A 38 7.88 12.40 4.65
N TYR A 39 9.11 12.74 4.25
CA TYR A 39 9.70 12.23 3.00
C TYR A 39 9.81 10.70 2.97
N LEU A 40 9.92 10.04 4.14
CA LEU A 40 9.88 8.57 4.20
C LEU A 40 8.53 7.99 3.75
N SER A 41 7.48 8.82 3.60
CA SER A 41 6.17 8.36 3.10
C SER A 41 6.10 8.24 1.59
N SER A 42 7.04 8.88 0.88
CA SER A 42 7.15 8.79 -0.58
C SER A 42 7.15 7.35 -1.10
N PRO A 43 7.98 6.41 -0.57
CA PRO A 43 7.94 5.01 -1.00
C PRO A 43 6.63 4.30 -0.68
N ILE A 44 5.90 4.68 0.37
CA ILE A 44 4.60 4.07 0.72
C ILE A 44 3.55 4.45 -0.31
N ILE A 45 3.51 5.72 -0.72
CA ILE A 45 2.60 6.20 -1.77
C ILE A 45 2.92 5.49 -3.08
N LEU A 46 4.21 5.36 -3.43
CA LEU A 46 4.65 4.68 -4.64
C LEU A 46 4.25 3.19 -4.64
N LEU A 47 4.46 2.49 -3.52
CA LEU A 47 4.02 1.09 -3.34
C LEU A 47 2.49 0.94 -3.38
N PHE A 48 1.75 1.92 -2.86
CA PHE A 48 0.29 1.91 -2.92
C PHE A 48 -0.22 2.05 -4.37
N PHE A 49 0.34 3.00 -5.13
CA PHE A 49 0.04 3.16 -6.55
C PHE A 49 0.43 1.94 -7.37
N GLU A 50 1.61 1.37 -7.14
CA GLU A 50 2.04 0.13 -7.81
C GLU A 50 1.10 -1.05 -7.46
N GLY A 51 0.63 -1.10 -6.21
CA GLY A 51 -0.36 -2.07 -5.74
C GLY A 51 -1.69 -1.93 -6.48
N ILE A 52 -2.22 -0.72 -6.62
CA ILE A 52 -3.44 -0.44 -7.39
C ILE A 52 -3.22 -0.78 -8.86
N PHE A 53 -2.14 -0.30 -9.48
CA PHE A 53 -1.81 -0.60 -10.87
C PHE A 53 -1.70 -2.09 -11.12
N THR A 54 -1.05 -2.85 -10.23
CA THR A 54 -0.96 -4.31 -10.34
C THR A 54 -2.32 -4.97 -10.24
N LEU A 55 -3.24 -4.48 -9.38
CA LEU A 55 -4.58 -5.05 -9.27
C LEU A 55 -5.43 -4.70 -10.50
N THR A 56 -5.42 -3.44 -10.93
CA THR A 56 -6.16 -2.96 -12.10
C THR A 56 -5.63 -3.60 -13.39
N ILE A 57 -4.31 -3.73 -13.56
CA ILE A 57 -3.72 -4.44 -14.71
C ILE A 57 -4.05 -5.93 -14.63
N LYS A 58 -4.08 -6.56 -13.46
CA LYS A 58 -4.45 -7.97 -13.34
C LYS A 58 -5.94 -8.23 -13.59
N GLU A 59 -6.81 -7.24 -13.32
CA GLU A 59 -8.21 -7.22 -13.74
C GLU A 59 -8.35 -7.01 -15.26
N ASN A 60 -7.51 -6.14 -15.85
CA ASN A 60 -7.48 -5.90 -17.30
C ASN A 60 -6.72 -6.98 -18.09
N GLN A 61 -5.91 -7.80 -17.41
CA GLN A 61 -5.15 -8.93 -17.97
C GLN A 61 -5.87 -10.27 -17.80
N GLU A 62 -7.19 -10.26 -17.60
CA GLU A 62 -8.02 -11.37 -18.08
C GLU A 62 -8.07 -11.35 -19.63
N TRP A 63 -6.89 -11.37 -20.27
CA TRP A 63 -6.75 -11.61 -21.71
C TRP A 63 -7.18 -13.05 -21.97
N LYS A 64 -8.34 -13.16 -22.62
CA LYS A 64 -8.67 -14.06 -23.73
C LYS A 64 -8.19 -15.52 -23.63
#